data_AF-A0A377TVM0-F1
#
_entry.id   AF-A0A377TVM0-F1
#
_cell.length_a   1.000
_cell.length_b   1.000
_cell.length_c   1.000
_cell.angle_alpha   90.00
_cell.angle_beta   90.00
_cell.angle_gamma   90.00
#
_symmetry.space_group_name_H-M   'P 1'
#
loop_
_entity.id
_entity.type
_entity.pdbx_description
1 polymer ?
#
loop_
_entity_poly.entity_id
_entity_poly.type
_entity_poly.pdbx_seq_one_letter_code
_entity_poly.pdbx_strand_id
1 'polypeptide(L)'
;MGVSKVVLSQTRRRRHECSNPISPATSAEAIRWFSHKLHLETDCADVHSAQRAGEVDFVLLHVVGSEEAFASRHLPGAQHLPHSQITAERMAAWPAETLFVVYCAGRTATALTLPR
;
A
#
# COMPACT_ATOMS: atom_id res chain seq x y z
N MET A 1 16.75 -35.08 18.58
CA MET A 1 15.76 -34.42 17.70
C MET A 1 16.31 -33.02 17.38
N GLY A 2 17.02 -32.72 16.30
CA GLY A 2 17.11 -33.31 14.97
C GLY A 2 16.61 -32.31 13.92
N VAL A 3 17.12 -31.07 13.92
CA VAL A 3 16.71 -30.03 12.95
C VAL A 3 17.46 -30.28 11.63
N SER A 4 16.72 -30.73 10.61
CA SER A 4 17.22 -30.93 9.26
C SER A 4 17.69 -29.59 8.67
N LYS A 5 19.00 -29.48 8.44
CA LYS A 5 19.59 -28.45 7.58
C LYS A 5 19.21 -28.74 6.13
N VAL A 6 18.39 -27.88 5.53
CA VAL A 6 18.26 -27.82 4.07
C VAL A 6 19.54 -27.20 3.51
N VAL A 7 20.47 -28.03 3.05
CA VAL A 7 21.59 -27.61 2.20
C VAL A 7 21.07 -27.59 0.76
N LEU A 8 20.73 -26.40 0.26
CA LEU A 8 20.54 -26.19 -1.17
C LEU A 8 21.91 -26.18 -1.84
N SER A 9 22.19 -27.24 -2.60
CA SER A 9 23.38 -27.38 -3.43
C SER A 9 23.44 -26.24 -4.45
N GLN A 10 24.56 -25.52 -4.45
CA GLN A 10 24.78 -24.39 -5.35
C GLN A 10 25.10 -24.90 -6.76
N THR A 11 24.07 -25.08 -7.60
CA THR A 11 24.29 -25.22 -9.04
C THR A 11 24.53 -23.84 -9.66
N ARG A 12 25.74 -23.72 -10.23
CA ARG A 12 26.39 -22.57 -10.86
C ARG A 12 25.54 -21.96 -11.99
N ARG A 13 24.68 -20.98 -11.70
CA ARG A 13 24.25 -19.97 -12.69
C ARG A 13 25.12 -18.74 -12.50
N ARG A 14 25.63 -18.17 -13.60
CA ARG A 14 26.41 -16.93 -13.60
C ARG A 14 25.59 -15.84 -12.90
N ARG A 15 25.88 -15.58 -11.63
CA ARG A 15 25.24 -14.52 -10.85
C ARG A 15 25.91 -13.23 -11.26
N HIS A 16 25.13 -12.27 -11.75
CA HIS A 16 25.47 -10.87 -11.58
C HIS A 16 25.94 -10.68 -10.13
N GLU A 17 27.12 -10.10 -9.99
CA GLU A 17 27.80 -9.89 -8.72
C GLU A 17 26.92 -8.98 -7.85
N CYS A 18 26.19 -9.59 -6.93
CA CYS A 18 25.45 -8.87 -5.90
C CYS A 18 26.53 -8.34 -4.94
N SER A 19 27.04 -7.14 -5.22
CA SER A 19 28.25 -6.58 -4.62
C SER A 19 28.06 -6.09 -3.17
N ASN A 20 27.19 -6.73 -2.38
CA ASN A 20 27.14 -6.48 -0.95
C ASN A 20 26.54 -7.69 -0.21
N PRO A 21 27.29 -8.39 0.66
CA PRO A 21 26.72 -9.44 1.50
C PRO A 21 25.92 -8.79 2.64
N ILE A 22 24.67 -8.41 2.36
CA ILE A 22 23.75 -7.98 3.40
C ILE A 22 23.33 -9.24 4.16
N SER A 23 23.69 -9.32 5.44
CA SER A 23 23.23 -10.41 6.30
C SER A 23 21.71 -10.32 6.44
N PRO A 24 20.98 -11.45 6.41
CA PRO A 24 19.53 -11.43 6.57
C PRO A 24 19.16 -10.87 7.95
N ALA A 25 18.08 -10.09 8.00
CA ALA A 25 17.56 -9.55 9.24
C ALA A 25 17.18 -10.68 10.21
N THR A 26 17.32 -10.44 11.51
CA THR A 26 16.76 -11.32 12.53
C THR A 26 15.24 -11.34 12.42
N SER A 27 14.59 -12.40 12.92
CA SER A 27 13.12 -12.47 12.93
C SER A 27 12.49 -11.29 13.67
N ALA A 28 13.11 -10.81 14.75
CA ALA A 28 12.62 -9.67 15.51
C ALA A 28 12.69 -8.35 14.70
N GLU A 29 13.76 -8.14 13.92
CA GLU A 29 13.89 -6.99 13.03
C GLU A 29 12.88 -7.04 11.88
N ALA A 30 12.69 -8.22 11.28
CA ALA A 30 11.72 -8.43 10.22
C ALA A 30 10.29 -8.14 10.71
N ILE A 31 9.91 -8.66 11.88
CA ILE A 31 8.60 -8.38 12.49
C ILE A 31 8.40 -6.89 12.70
N ARG A 32 9.35 -6.20 13.36
CA ARG A 32 9.23 -4.76 13.58
C ARG A 32 9.07 -3.97 12.28
N TRP A 33 9.87 -4.30 11.27
CA TRP A 33 9.82 -3.63 9.97
C TRP A 33 8.50 -3.86 9.24
N PHE A 34 8.07 -5.11 9.10
CA PHE A 34 6.83 -5.42 8.37
C PHE A 34 5.59 -4.97 9.11
N SER A 35 5.56 -5.07 10.44
CA SER A 35 4.48 -4.48 11.23
C SER A 35 4.41 -2.98 10.95
N HIS A 36 5.51 -2.23 11.07
CA HIS A 36 5.49 -0.79 10.77
C HIS A 36 5.01 -0.50 9.35
N LYS A 37 5.50 -1.24 8.36
CA LYS A 37 5.09 -1.09 6.96
C LYS A 37 3.59 -1.33 6.76
N LEU A 38 3.03 -2.39 7.34
CA LEU A 38 1.61 -2.74 7.20
C LEU A 38 0.67 -1.76 7.92
N HIS A 39 1.16 -0.96 8.88
CA HIS A 39 0.36 0.13 9.45
C HIS A 39 0.23 1.34 8.51
N LEU A 40 1.06 1.42 7.46
CA LEU A 40 1.14 2.55 6.54
C LEU A 40 0.66 2.21 5.12
N GLU A 41 0.34 0.95 4.85
CA GLU A 41 -0.02 0.48 3.52
C GLU A 41 -1.25 -0.43 3.63
N THR A 42 -2.09 -0.41 2.60
CA THR A 42 -3.21 -1.34 2.44
C THR A 42 -3.20 -1.82 1.00
N ASP A 43 -3.53 -3.09 0.77
CA ASP A 43 -3.54 -3.64 -0.58
C ASP A 43 -4.95 -3.60 -1.20
N CYS A 44 -5.06 -4.04 -2.46
CA CYS A 44 -6.34 -4.08 -3.15
C CYS A 44 -7.28 -5.17 -2.61
N ALA A 45 -6.74 -6.21 -1.95
CA ALA A 45 -7.54 -7.29 -1.38
C ALA A 45 -8.24 -6.82 -0.10
N ASP A 46 -7.56 -6.05 0.75
CA ASP A 46 -8.13 -5.43 1.94
C ASP A 46 -9.28 -4.48 1.59
N VAL A 47 -9.06 -3.57 0.63
CA VAL A 47 -10.10 -2.66 0.13
C VAL A 47 -11.29 -3.43 -0.43
N HIS A 48 -11.03 -4.46 -1.23
CA HIS A 48 -12.10 -5.29 -1.79
C HIS A 48 -12.87 -6.05 -0.69
N SER A 49 -12.17 -6.55 0.33
CA SER A 49 -12.78 -7.25 1.47
C SER A 49 -13.68 -6.32 2.27
N ALA A 50 -13.21 -5.12 2.62
CA ALA A 50 -13.99 -4.10 3.32
C ALA A 50 -15.24 -3.69 2.52
N GLN A 51 -15.10 -3.46 1.21
CA GLN A 51 -16.21 -3.15 0.32
C GLN A 51 -17.24 -4.29 0.26
N ARG A 52 -16.78 -5.55 0.21
CA ARG A 52 -17.67 -6.72 0.20
C ARG A 52 -18.40 -6.93 1.52
N ALA A 53 -17.73 -6.66 2.64
CA ALA A 53 -18.32 -6.76 3.98
C ALA A 53 -19.29 -5.61 4.29
N GLY A 54 -19.19 -4.49 3.54
CA GLY A 54 -19.93 -3.26 3.86
C GLY A 54 -19.32 -2.48 5.02
N GLU A 55 -18.12 -2.86 5.46
CA GLU A 55 -17.38 -2.27 6.57
C GLU A 55 -16.37 -1.25 6.03
N VAL A 56 -16.86 -0.26 5.27
CA VAL A 56 -16.00 0.79 4.70
C VAL A 56 -15.98 1.98 5.67
N ASP A 57 -14.90 2.09 6.44
CA ASP A 57 -14.63 3.16 7.41
C ASP A 57 -13.61 4.19 6.90
N PHE A 58 -13.26 4.13 5.61
CA PHE A 58 -12.31 5.02 4.96
C PHE A 58 -12.87 5.68 3.69
N VAL A 59 -12.28 6.80 3.31
CA VAL A 59 -12.53 7.47 2.03
C VAL A 59 -11.47 7.03 1.02
N LEU A 60 -11.93 6.42 -0.07
CA LEU A 60 -11.08 5.97 -1.15
C LEU A 60 -10.83 7.12 -2.15
N LEU A 61 -9.59 7.57 -2.31
CA LEU A 61 -9.21 8.70 -3.17
C LEU A 61 -8.42 8.25 -4.39
N HIS A 62 -8.90 8.66 -5.56
CA HIS A 62 -8.15 8.58 -6.81
C HIS A 62 -7.46 9.91 -7.09
N VAL A 63 -6.12 9.90 -7.17
CA VAL A 63 -5.32 11.15 -7.19
C VAL A 63 -4.62 11.44 -8.52
N VAL A 64 -4.85 10.62 -9.54
CA VAL A 64 -4.18 10.72 -10.85
C VAL A 64 -5.22 10.71 -11.97
N GLY A 65 -4.88 11.32 -13.10
CA GLY A 65 -5.73 11.29 -14.29
C GLY A 65 -6.66 12.49 -14.39
N SER A 66 -7.46 12.48 -15.45
CA SER A 66 -8.50 13.48 -15.67
C SER A 66 -9.84 13.00 -15.13
N GLU A 67 -10.77 13.92 -14.96
CA GLU A 67 -12.12 13.59 -14.48
C GLU A 67 -12.84 12.63 -15.43
N GLU A 68 -12.60 12.76 -16.74
CA GLU A 68 -13.15 11.86 -17.76
C GLU A 68 -12.58 10.44 -17.61
N ALA A 69 -11.28 10.32 -17.31
CA ALA A 69 -10.66 9.02 -17.09
C ALA A 69 -11.23 8.35 -15.83
N PHE A 70 -11.40 9.11 -14.74
CA PHE A 70 -12.03 8.62 -13.52
C PHE A 70 -13.49 8.21 -13.76
N ALA A 71 -14.27 9.05 -14.44
CA ALA A 71 -15.67 8.75 -14.79
C ALA A 71 -15.79 7.49 -15.66
N SER A 72 -14.81 7.26 -16.55
CA SER A 72 -14.77 6.06 -17.39
C SER A 72 -14.49 4.78 -16.61
N ARG A 73 -13.60 4.85 -15.60
CA ARG A 73 -13.17 3.69 -14.81
C ARG A 73 -12.59 4.11 -13.47
N HIS A 74 -13.32 3.82 -12.39
CA HIS A 74 -12.85 3.97 -11.01
C HIS A 74 -13.33 2.80 -10.14
N LEU A 75 -12.78 2.71 -8.93
CA LEU A 75 -13.26 1.75 -7.93
C LEU A 75 -14.59 2.23 -7.33
N PRO A 76 -15.57 1.34 -7.05
CA PRO A 76 -16.83 1.74 -6.44
C PRO A 76 -16.61 2.54 -5.15
N GLY A 77 -17.30 3.68 -5.01
CA GLY A 77 -17.17 4.55 -3.83
C GLY A 77 -15.88 5.38 -3.77
N ALA A 78 -15.01 5.30 -4.77
CA ALA A 78 -13.87 6.20 -4.87
C ALA A 78 -14.32 7.64 -5.18
N GLN A 79 -13.52 8.61 -4.75
CA GLN A 79 -13.66 10.03 -5.10
C GLN A 79 -12.42 10.50 -5.85
N HIS A 80 -12.61 11.37 -6.84
CA HIS A 80 -11.50 11.92 -7.62
C HIS A 80 -11.00 13.22 -6.98
N LEU A 81 -9.74 13.22 -6.56
CA LEU A 81 -9.06 14.42 -6.06
C LEU A 81 -7.62 14.41 -6.57
N PRO A 82 -7.35 15.01 -7.75
CA PRO A 82 -6.00 15.07 -8.30
C PRO A 82 -5.00 15.61 -7.29
N HIS A 83 -3.78 15.09 -7.28
CA HIS A 83 -2.73 15.53 -6.33
C HIS A 83 -2.55 17.06 -6.30
N SER A 84 -2.66 17.73 -7.46
CA SER A 84 -2.57 19.20 -7.56
C SER A 84 -3.70 19.96 -6.86
N GLN A 85 -4.80 19.28 -6.53
CA GLN A 85 -5.98 19.82 -5.85
C GLN A 85 -6.07 19.38 -4.39
N ILE A 86 -5.10 18.62 -3.87
CA ILE A 86 -5.04 18.29 -2.45
C ILE A 86 -4.50 19.51 -1.71
N THR A 87 -5.41 20.39 -1.28
CA THR A 87 -5.09 21.59 -0.47
C THR A 87 -5.80 21.52 0.88
N ALA A 88 -5.28 22.23 1.89
CA ALA A 88 -5.85 22.24 3.24
C ALA A 88 -7.33 22.66 3.24
N GLU A 89 -7.73 23.59 2.38
CA GLU A 89 -9.11 24.06 2.25
C GLU A 89 -10.04 22.97 1.73
N ARG A 90 -9.59 22.18 0.74
CA ARG A 90 -10.35 21.04 0.22
C ARG A 90 -10.40 19.90 1.23
N MET A 91 -9.29 19.62 1.90
CA MET A 91 -9.22 18.60 2.95
C MET A 91 -10.10 18.94 4.16
N ALA A 92 -10.35 20.23 4.42
CA ALA A 92 -11.23 20.68 5.49
C ALA A 92 -12.71 20.30 5.31
N ALA A 93 -13.11 19.82 4.12
CA ALA A 93 -14.46 19.31 3.87
C ALA A 93 -14.76 18.00 4.63
N TRP A 94 -13.74 17.25 5.05
CA TRP A 94 -13.89 16.01 5.79
C TRP A 94 -13.60 16.19 7.29
N PRO A 95 -14.22 15.37 8.18
CA PRO A 95 -13.83 15.27 9.58
C PRO A 95 -12.34 14.96 9.73
N ALA A 96 -11.70 15.43 10.80
CA ALA A 96 -10.25 15.29 11.00
C ALA A 96 -9.81 13.83 11.19
N GLU A 97 -10.73 12.98 11.63
CA GLU A 97 -10.55 11.57 11.93
C GLU A 97 -10.82 10.68 10.70
N THR A 98 -11.03 11.29 9.53
CA THR A 98 -11.28 10.55 8.30
C THR A 98 -10.02 9.82 7.84
N LEU A 99 -10.12 8.49 7.77
CA LEU A 99 -9.06 7.67 7.18
C LEU A 99 -9.13 7.77 5.65
N PHE A 100 -8.02 8.12 5.01
CA PHE A 100 -7.92 8.16 3.55
C PHE A 100 -7.11 6.99 3.02
N VAL A 101 -7.68 6.28 2.05
CA VAL A 101 -6.96 5.28 1.26
C VAL A 101 -6.73 5.87 -0.12
N VAL A 102 -5.47 6.13 -0.46
CA VAL A 102 -5.11 6.81 -1.70
C VAL A 102 -4.64 5.78 -2.72
N TYR A 103 -5.12 5.86 -3.95
CA TYR A 103 -4.63 5.00 -5.03
C TYR A 103 -4.41 5.78 -6.32
N CYS A 104 -3.38 5.35 -7.05
CA CYS A 104 -3.11 5.82 -8.40
C CYS A 104 -3.52 4.75 -9.42
N ALA A 105 -3.31 5.01 -10.71
CA ALA A 105 -3.53 4.04 -11.78
C ALA A 105 -2.59 2.81 -11.74
N GLY A 106 -1.84 2.60 -10.65
CA GLY A 106 -0.85 1.53 -10.46
C GLY A 106 -1.37 0.34 -9.63
N ARG A 107 -0.53 -0.71 -9.51
CA ARG A 107 -0.90 -2.02 -8.93
C ARG A 107 -1.10 -2.06 -7.41
N THR A 108 -0.77 -0.98 -6.69
CA THR A 108 -0.82 -0.93 -5.22
C THR A 108 -1.54 0.32 -4.76
N ALA A 109 -2.53 0.17 -3.89
CA ALA A 109 -3.07 1.28 -3.11
C ALA A 109 -2.07 1.63 -1.98
N THR A 110 -2.00 2.89 -1.59
CA THR A 110 -1.22 3.34 -0.44
C THR A 110 -2.19 4.04 0.52
N ALA A 111 -2.42 3.46 1.69
CA ALA A 111 -3.15 4.16 2.73
C ALA A 111 -2.31 5.33 3.23
N LEU A 112 -2.85 6.54 3.21
CA LEU A 112 -2.15 7.71 3.77
C LEU A 112 -3.16 8.45 4.63
N THR A 113 -2.90 8.50 5.94
CA THR A 113 -3.53 9.53 6.76
C THR A 113 -2.89 10.85 6.36
N LEU A 114 -3.59 11.66 5.56
CA LEU A 114 -3.09 12.97 5.16
C LEU A 114 -3.19 13.92 6.35
N PRO A 115 -2.07 14.43 6.89
CA PRO A 115 -2.13 15.55 7.81
C PRO A 115 -2.61 16.80 7.06
N ARG A 116 -3.29 17.70 7.79
CA ARG A 116 -3.78 18.99 7.29
C ARG A 116 -2.69 19.85 6.64
#